data_AF-A0A0C1NV33-F1
#
_entry.id   AF-A0A0C1NV33-F1
#
_cell.length_a   1.000
_cell.length_b   1.000
_cell.length_c   1.000
_cell.angle_alpha   90.00
_cell.angle_beta   90.00
_cell.angle_gamma   90.00
#
_symmetry.space_group_name_H-M   'P 1'
#
loop_
_entity.id
_entity.type
_entity.pdbx_description
1 polymer ?
#
loop_
_entity_poly.entity_id
_entity_poly.type
_entity_poly.pdbx_seq_one_letter_code
_entity_poly.pdbx_strand_id
1 'polypeptide(L)'
;MKKNLFYKIFFSYLVIICISFFLLDMFMRNEIKEILTSKIETELFSYAQLIDLSSPRKTSNQLEQVAKISNSRVTLIDAQGKVFADSEKDIANLENHFNRPEVQEARLRGTGKSVRFSNSLGIDMLYVAVTIKDGARTTGYVRLARPLHDVQNVIDKVYQYILLSLFIVAIISLMIALFFSYRLAAPIRSMEKFTERLRQGKQVGTIILDTADETKKLADNINFLVEELKSKIRIANEEKSKLMCFYQHERVLIINE
;
A
#
# COMPACT_ATOMS: atom_id res chain seq x y z
N MET A 1 4.72 -7.00 -32.12
CA MET A 1 5.79 -6.50 -31.22
C MET A 1 5.39 -5.32 -30.32
N LYS A 2 4.44 -4.42 -30.69
CA LYS A 2 4.16 -3.15 -29.97
C LYS A 2 3.31 -3.21 -28.69
N LYS A 3 2.39 -4.19 -28.56
CA LYS A 3 1.67 -4.42 -27.28
C LYS A 3 2.65 -4.82 -26.16
N ASN A 4 3.73 -5.52 -26.50
CA ASN A 4 4.65 -6.09 -25.51
C ASN A 4 5.44 -5.04 -24.74
N LEU A 5 5.82 -3.89 -25.33
CA LEU A 5 6.58 -2.88 -24.60
C LEU A 5 5.72 -2.17 -23.54
N PHE A 6 4.49 -1.78 -23.91
CA PHE A 6 3.53 -1.18 -22.99
C PHE A 6 3.23 -2.14 -21.83
N TYR A 7 2.87 -3.40 -22.12
CA TYR A 7 2.59 -4.38 -21.06
C TYR A 7 3.83 -4.69 -20.21
N LYS A 8 5.05 -4.68 -20.78
CA LYS A 8 6.28 -4.84 -20.00
C LYS A 8 6.48 -3.70 -19.01
N ILE A 9 6.35 -2.45 -19.45
CA ILE A 9 6.51 -1.27 -18.60
C ILE A 9 5.39 -1.20 -17.56
N PHE A 10 4.14 -1.38 -17.99
CA PHE A 10 2.98 -1.40 -17.11
C PHE A 10 3.13 -2.49 -16.03
N PHE A 11 3.47 -3.71 -16.43
CA PHE A 11 3.61 -4.82 -15.49
C PHE A 11 4.83 -4.62 -14.56
N SER A 12 5.95 -4.08 -15.04
CA SER A 12 7.09 -3.79 -14.16
C SER A 12 6.73 -2.76 -13.10
N TYR A 13 6.00 -1.69 -13.45
CA TYR A 13 5.54 -0.71 -12.46
C TYR A 13 4.48 -1.29 -11.52
N LEU A 14 3.56 -2.12 -12.04
CA LEU A 14 2.56 -2.81 -11.22
C LEU A 14 3.23 -3.70 -10.17
N VAL A 15 4.24 -4.49 -10.56
CA VAL A 15 5.01 -5.34 -9.64
C VAL A 15 5.70 -4.50 -8.57
N ILE A 16 6.33 -3.38 -8.94
CA ILE A 16 6.96 -2.46 -7.96
C ILE A 16 5.93 -1.92 -6.97
N ILE A 17 4.76 -1.47 -7.45
CA ILE A 17 3.69 -0.97 -6.57
C ILE A 17 3.19 -2.06 -5.63
N CYS A 18 2.96 -3.28 -6.13
CA CYS A 18 2.54 -4.42 -5.32
C CYS A 18 3.58 -4.79 -4.26
N ILE A 19 4.87 -4.80 -4.60
CA ILE A 19 5.94 -5.09 -3.64
C ILE A 19 6.03 -3.99 -2.59
N SER A 20 6.01 -2.72 -2.97
CA SER A 20 6.03 -1.60 -2.04
C SER A 20 4.83 -1.65 -1.08
N PHE A 21 3.66 -1.98 -1.59
CA PHE A 21 2.46 -2.14 -0.80
C PHE A 21 2.54 -3.33 0.17
N PHE A 22 3.04 -4.48 -0.31
CA PHE A 22 3.23 -5.67 0.50
C PHE A 22 4.20 -5.42 1.66
N LEU A 23 5.29 -4.71 1.39
CA LEU A 23 6.24 -4.31 2.45
C LEU A 23 5.55 -3.39 3.47
N LEU A 24 4.83 -2.36 3.02
CA LEU A 24 4.09 -1.46 3.92
C LEU A 24 3.06 -2.22 4.78
N ASP A 25 2.30 -3.14 4.20
CA ASP A 25 1.33 -3.97 4.92
C ASP A 25 2.00 -4.82 6.01
N MET A 26 3.12 -5.47 5.67
CA MET A 26 3.87 -6.32 6.59
C MET A 26 4.37 -5.55 7.83
N PHE A 27 4.81 -4.31 7.66
CA PHE A 27 5.27 -3.47 8.78
C PHE A 27 4.12 -2.82 9.55
N MET A 28 3.11 -2.29 8.86
CA MET A 28 2.06 -1.48 9.49
C MET A 28 1.07 -2.30 10.31
N ARG A 29 0.72 -3.52 9.88
CA ARG A 29 -0.31 -4.32 10.55
C ARG A 29 0.04 -4.61 12.01
N ASN A 30 1.27 -5.05 12.22
CA ASN A 30 1.77 -5.42 13.54
C ASN A 30 1.90 -4.18 14.42
N GLU A 31 2.45 -3.10 13.90
CA GLU A 31 2.59 -1.82 14.62
C GLU A 31 1.24 -1.26 15.06
N ILE A 32 0.23 -1.22 14.17
CA ILE A 32 -1.11 -0.73 14.53
C ILE A 32 -1.72 -1.62 15.63
N LYS A 33 -1.59 -2.94 15.51
CA LYS A 33 -2.08 -3.88 16.53
C LYS A 33 -1.39 -3.65 17.87
N GLU A 34 -0.08 -3.52 17.89
CA GLU A 34 0.71 -3.30 19.11
C GLU A 34 0.38 -1.95 19.76
N ILE A 35 0.32 -0.86 18.98
CA ILE A 35 -0.03 0.48 19.48
C ILE A 35 -1.43 0.49 20.10
N LEU A 36 -2.42 -0.08 19.41
CA LEU A 36 -3.79 -0.13 19.91
C LEU A 36 -3.90 -1.03 21.16
N THR A 37 -3.25 -2.20 21.15
CA THR A 37 -3.24 -3.11 22.30
C THR A 37 -2.54 -2.48 23.49
N SER A 38 -1.41 -1.80 23.29
CA SER A 38 -0.67 -1.10 24.34
C SER A 38 -1.48 0.05 24.91
N LYS A 39 -2.25 0.78 24.09
CA LYS A 39 -3.13 1.84 24.56
C LYS A 39 -4.25 1.29 25.46
N ILE A 40 -4.87 0.18 25.05
CA ILE A 40 -5.87 -0.52 25.88
C ILE A 40 -5.21 -1.04 27.17
N GLU A 41 -4.02 -1.62 27.07
CA GLU A 41 -3.27 -2.09 28.23
C GLU A 41 -3.04 -0.97 29.26
N THR A 42 -2.54 0.19 28.84
CA THR A 42 -2.34 1.34 29.71
C THR A 42 -3.66 1.80 30.34
N GLU A 43 -4.73 1.88 29.55
CA GLU A 43 -6.07 2.26 30.02
C GLU A 43 -6.60 1.27 31.08
N LEU A 44 -6.48 -0.04 30.85
CA LEU A 44 -6.90 -1.08 31.79
C LEU A 44 -6.06 -1.05 33.08
N PHE A 45 -4.75 -0.82 32.99
CA PHE A 45 -3.91 -0.65 34.18
C PHE A 45 -4.32 0.57 35.00
N SER A 46 -4.64 1.70 34.36
CA SER A 46 -5.14 2.89 35.07
C SER A 46 -6.46 2.61 35.78
N TYR A 47 -7.41 1.93 35.12
CA TYR A 47 -8.66 1.54 35.78
C TYR A 47 -8.44 0.56 36.94
N ALA A 48 -7.57 -0.44 36.78
CA ALA A 48 -7.24 -1.39 37.84
C ALA A 48 -6.64 -0.70 39.07
N GLN A 49 -5.74 0.26 38.87
CA GLN A 49 -5.13 1.05 39.95
C GLN A 49 -6.16 1.96 40.64
N LEU A 50 -7.08 2.56 39.87
CA LEU A 50 -8.17 3.34 40.46
C LEU A 50 -9.09 2.50 41.34
N ILE A 51 -9.35 1.24 40.96
CA ILE A 51 -10.14 0.28 41.75
C ILE A 51 -9.41 -0.07 43.06
N ASP A 52 -8.10 -0.27 43.02
CA ASP A 52 -7.27 -0.50 44.21
C ASP A 52 -7.35 0.69 45.19
N LEU A 53 -7.21 1.91 44.68
CA LEU A 53 -7.29 3.14 45.48
C LEU A 53 -8.68 3.41 46.10
N SER A 54 -9.76 2.95 45.46
CA SER A 54 -11.15 3.21 45.89
C SER A 54 -11.73 2.16 46.85
N SER A 55 -10.90 1.23 47.33
CA SER A 55 -11.25 0.09 48.18
C SER A 55 -12.12 -0.95 47.46
N PRO A 56 -11.56 -2.12 47.10
CA PRO A 56 -12.24 -3.16 46.32
C PRO A 56 -13.57 -3.66 46.92
N ARG A 57 -13.71 -3.65 48.25
CA ARG A 57 -14.96 -4.07 48.93
C ARG A 57 -16.12 -3.10 48.71
N LYS A 58 -15.84 -1.80 48.58
CA LYS A 58 -16.87 -0.80 48.22
C LYS A 58 -17.20 -0.87 46.73
N THR A 59 -16.17 -1.08 45.91
CA THR A 59 -16.29 -1.19 44.44
C THR A 59 -17.07 -2.43 44.00
N SER A 60 -17.13 -3.49 44.82
CA SER A 60 -17.94 -4.68 44.56
C SER A 60 -19.42 -4.37 44.24
N ASN A 61 -20.00 -3.33 44.84
CA ASN A 61 -21.41 -2.94 44.60
C ASN A 61 -21.58 -2.12 43.31
N GLN A 62 -20.49 -1.60 42.74
CA GLN A 62 -20.47 -0.74 41.55
C GLN A 62 -19.74 -1.41 40.37
N LEU A 63 -19.40 -2.69 40.49
CA LEU A 63 -18.58 -3.41 39.51
C LEU A 63 -19.19 -3.37 38.10
N GLU A 64 -20.53 -3.40 37.99
CA GLU A 64 -21.23 -3.27 36.70
C GLU A 64 -21.03 -1.89 36.05
N GLN A 65 -20.99 -0.81 36.84
CA GLN A 65 -20.73 0.54 36.33
C GLN A 65 -19.27 0.70 35.90
N VAL A 66 -18.34 0.18 36.70
CA VAL A 66 -16.91 0.17 36.36
C VAL A 66 -16.65 -0.63 35.10
N ALA A 67 -17.32 -1.78 34.94
CA ALA A 67 -17.23 -2.59 33.73
C ALA A 67 -17.74 -1.84 32.48
N LYS A 68 -18.85 -1.11 32.59
CA LYS A 68 -19.37 -0.28 31.49
C LYS A 68 -18.44 0.88 31.14
N ILE A 69 -17.89 1.58 32.14
CA ILE A 69 -16.99 2.72 31.91
C ILE A 69 -15.67 2.26 31.29
N SER A 70 -15.08 1.18 31.82
CA SER A 70 -13.82 0.62 31.31
C SER A 70 -13.98 -0.21 30.05
N ASN A 71 -15.22 -0.43 29.59
CA ASN A 71 -15.58 -1.36 28.52
C ASN A 71 -14.85 -2.72 28.66
N SER A 72 -14.83 -3.24 29.88
CA SER A 72 -14.09 -4.45 30.23
C SER A 72 -14.82 -5.25 31.29
N ARG A 73 -14.65 -6.57 31.28
CA ARG A 73 -15.08 -7.43 32.38
C ARG A 73 -14.14 -7.24 33.55
N VAL A 74 -14.69 -6.94 34.73
CA VAL A 74 -13.93 -6.71 35.96
C VAL A 74 -14.16 -7.89 36.89
N THR A 75 -13.07 -8.49 37.36
CA THR A 75 -13.08 -9.62 38.30
C THR A 75 -12.20 -9.26 39.50
N LEU A 76 -12.75 -9.41 40.70
CA LEU A 76 -12.01 -9.27 41.96
C LEU A 76 -11.69 -10.65 42.53
N ILE A 77 -10.42 -10.84 42.85
CA ILE A 77 -9.83 -12.13 43.20
C ILE A 77 -9.15 -12.01 44.56
N ASP A 78 -9.34 -12.98 45.46
CA ASP A 78 -8.63 -13.00 46.74
C ASP A 78 -7.17 -13.47 46.61
N ALA A 79 -6.41 -13.43 47.70
CA ALA A 79 -5.00 -13.84 47.71
C ALA A 79 -4.79 -15.33 47.34
N GLN A 80 -5.82 -16.17 47.49
CA GLN A 80 -5.83 -17.60 47.15
C GLN A 80 -6.30 -17.86 45.71
N GLY A 81 -6.64 -16.81 44.96
CA GLY A 81 -7.10 -16.90 43.57
C GLY A 81 -8.59 -17.17 43.39
N LYS A 82 -9.37 -17.21 44.47
CA LYS A 82 -10.83 -17.40 44.40
C LYS A 82 -11.48 -16.07 44.01
N VAL A 83 -12.39 -16.15 43.04
CA VAL A 83 -13.19 -15.00 42.59
C VAL A 83 -14.28 -14.73 43.62
N PHE A 84 -14.34 -13.49 44.13
CA PHE A 84 -15.38 -13.08 45.08
C PHE A 84 -16.33 -12.02 44.53
N ALA A 85 -15.96 -11.35 43.43
CA ALA A 85 -16.86 -10.48 42.67
C ALA A 85 -16.51 -10.50 41.18
N ASP A 86 -17.52 -10.49 40.32
CA ASP A 86 -17.37 -10.45 38.87
C ASP A 86 -18.50 -9.65 38.23
N SER A 87 -18.18 -8.85 37.21
CA SER A 87 -19.16 -7.98 36.55
C SER A 87 -20.19 -8.73 35.69
N GLU A 88 -19.92 -9.98 35.29
CA GLU A 88 -20.82 -10.81 34.47
C GLU A 88 -21.74 -11.73 35.30
N LYS A 89 -21.81 -11.51 36.62
CA LYS A 89 -22.80 -12.05 37.58
C LYS A 89 -22.81 -13.57 37.83
N ASP A 90 -22.18 -14.41 37.01
CA ASP A 90 -22.04 -15.85 37.29
C ASP A 90 -20.70 -16.17 37.98
N ILE A 91 -20.64 -15.95 39.30
CA ILE A 91 -19.45 -16.23 40.11
C ILE A 91 -19.35 -17.72 40.47
N ALA A 92 -20.48 -18.41 40.61
CA ALA A 92 -20.56 -19.76 41.17
C ALA A 92 -19.89 -20.82 40.27
N ASN A 93 -19.85 -20.58 38.96
CA ASN A 93 -19.24 -21.48 37.98
C ASN A 93 -17.79 -21.11 37.61
N LEU A 94 -17.21 -20.09 38.25
CA LEU A 94 -15.85 -19.65 37.91
C LEU A 94 -14.79 -20.49 38.63
N GLU A 95 -13.91 -21.07 37.82
CA GLU A 95 -12.70 -21.72 38.31
C GLU A 95 -11.80 -20.74 39.07
N ASN A 96 -10.98 -21.26 39.97
CA ASN A 96 -9.93 -20.48 40.63
C ASN A 96 -8.99 -19.87 39.57
N HIS A 97 -8.72 -18.57 39.68
CA HIS A 97 -7.91 -17.82 38.73
C HIS A 97 -6.44 -17.68 39.12
N PHE A 98 -5.99 -18.35 40.19
CA PHE A 98 -4.60 -18.29 40.66
C PHE A 98 -3.60 -18.65 39.56
N ASN A 99 -3.92 -19.64 38.73
CA ASN A 99 -3.02 -20.14 37.67
C ASN A 99 -3.09 -19.31 36.37
N ARG A 100 -3.86 -18.23 36.33
CA ARG A 100 -3.93 -17.38 35.14
C ARG A 100 -2.60 -16.65 34.96
N PRO A 101 -2.01 -16.62 33.74
CA PRO A 101 -0.69 -16.01 33.52
C PRO A 101 -0.60 -14.56 34.01
N GLU A 102 -1.64 -13.76 33.75
CA GLU A 102 -1.70 -12.37 34.19
C GLU A 102 -1.68 -12.23 35.73
N VAL A 103 -2.30 -13.17 36.46
CA VAL A 103 -2.35 -13.16 37.93
C VAL A 103 -1.02 -13.63 38.53
N GLN A 104 -0.40 -14.65 37.94
CA GLN A 104 0.93 -15.11 38.35
C GLN A 104 1.99 -14.02 38.14
N GLU A 105 1.94 -13.31 37.03
CA GLU A 105 2.86 -12.18 36.79
C GLU A 105 2.59 -11.04 37.78
N ALA A 106 1.32 -10.67 38.00
CA ALA A 106 0.95 -9.65 38.98
C ALA A 106 1.42 -9.98 40.40
N ARG A 107 1.36 -11.26 40.81
CA ARG A 107 1.87 -11.71 42.10
C ARG A 107 3.36 -11.42 42.29
N LEU A 108 4.16 -11.53 41.22
CA LEU A 108 5.61 -11.34 41.28
C LEU A 108 6.01 -9.85 41.13
N ARG A 109 5.33 -9.11 40.26
CA ARG A 109 5.72 -7.75 39.84
C ARG A 109 4.80 -6.64 40.34
N GLY A 110 3.64 -6.99 40.90
CA GLY A 110 2.55 -6.06 41.25
C GLY A 110 1.54 -5.83 40.11
N THR A 111 1.97 -6.04 38.87
CA THR A 111 1.16 -5.96 37.65
C THR A 111 1.47 -7.11 36.72
N GLY A 112 0.50 -7.52 35.90
CA GLY A 112 0.68 -8.61 34.95
C GLY A 112 -0.28 -8.52 33.78
N LYS A 113 0.09 -9.13 32.66
CA LYS A 113 -0.73 -9.12 31.44
C LYS A 113 -0.67 -10.43 30.66
N SER A 114 -1.72 -10.68 29.89
CA SER A 114 -1.78 -11.85 29.00
C SER A 114 -2.73 -11.57 27.84
N VAL A 115 -2.32 -11.91 26.62
CA VAL A 115 -3.22 -11.96 25.46
C VAL A 115 -3.52 -13.43 25.19
N ARG A 116 -4.80 -13.80 25.20
CA ARG A 116 -5.23 -15.19 24.95
C ARG A 116 -6.49 -15.22 24.12
N PHE A 117 -6.59 -16.23 23.27
CA PHE A 117 -7.81 -16.54 22.55
C PHE A 117 -8.88 -17.05 23.52
N SER A 118 -10.06 -16.45 23.49
CA SER A 118 -11.22 -16.88 24.27
C SER A 118 -12.06 -17.83 23.44
N ASN A 119 -12.05 -19.13 23.75
CA ASN A 119 -12.82 -20.13 23.04
C ASN A 119 -14.35 -19.91 23.11
N SER A 120 -14.85 -19.31 24.20
CA SER A 120 -16.27 -19.02 24.36
C SER A 120 -16.75 -17.84 23.51
N LEU A 121 -15.87 -16.89 23.21
CA LEU A 121 -16.17 -15.70 22.43
C LEU A 121 -15.60 -15.74 21.00
N GLY A 122 -14.72 -16.71 20.70
CA GLY A 122 -14.06 -16.88 19.41
C GLY A 122 -13.09 -15.77 19.04
N ILE A 123 -12.54 -15.04 20.02
CA ILE A 123 -11.73 -13.82 19.78
C ILE A 123 -10.56 -13.70 20.75
N ASP A 124 -9.52 -12.96 20.34
CA ASP A 124 -8.43 -12.56 21.21
C ASP A 124 -8.92 -11.58 22.28
N MET A 125 -8.52 -11.84 23.52
CA MET A 125 -8.82 -11.00 24.68
C MET A 125 -7.50 -10.55 25.32
N LEU A 126 -7.45 -9.28 25.72
CA LEU A 126 -6.39 -8.75 26.58
C LEU A 126 -6.83 -8.84 28.03
N TYR A 127 -6.00 -9.48 28.84
CA TYR A 127 -6.16 -9.62 30.28
C TYR A 127 -5.08 -8.84 31.00
N VAL A 128 -5.49 -8.03 31.97
CA VAL A 128 -4.60 -7.26 32.84
C VAL A 128 -4.94 -7.57 34.29
N ALA A 129 -3.93 -7.70 35.13
CA ALA A 129 -4.10 -7.89 36.58
C ALA A 129 -3.19 -6.95 37.37
N VAL A 130 -3.72 -6.43 38.48
CA VAL A 130 -2.99 -5.58 39.44
C VAL A 130 -3.22 -6.14 40.85
N THR A 131 -2.16 -6.21 41.65
CA THR A 131 -2.27 -6.63 43.06
C THR A 131 -2.99 -5.59 43.89
N ILE A 132 -3.93 -6.03 44.72
CA ILE A 132 -4.53 -5.23 45.78
C ILE A 132 -3.63 -5.32 47.01
N LYS A 133 -3.20 -4.18 47.54
CA LYS A 133 -2.29 -4.12 48.70
C LYS A 133 -2.95 -3.46 49.89
N ASP A 134 -2.74 -4.06 51.06
CA ASP A 134 -3.00 -3.44 52.36
C ASP A 134 -1.65 -3.30 53.09
N GLY A 135 -1.05 -2.12 52.98
CA GLY A 135 0.34 -1.88 53.36
C GLY A 135 1.32 -2.75 52.55
N ALA A 136 2.09 -3.60 53.24
CA ALA A 136 3.06 -4.51 52.63
C ALA A 136 2.47 -5.88 52.23
N ARG A 137 1.20 -6.14 52.55
CA ARG A 137 0.57 -7.45 52.29
C ARG A 137 -0.35 -7.38 51.06
N THR A 138 -0.19 -8.35 50.16
CA THR A 138 -1.13 -8.56 49.04
C THR A 138 -2.39 -9.22 49.59
N THR A 139 -3.54 -8.55 49.46
CA THR A 139 -4.84 -9.05 49.93
C THR A 139 -5.69 -9.64 48.81
N GLY A 140 -5.34 -9.37 47.55
CA GLY A 140 -6.03 -9.91 46.38
C GLY A 140 -5.51 -9.33 45.07
N TYR A 141 -6.32 -9.43 44.02
CA TYR A 141 -6.02 -8.92 42.68
C TYR A 141 -7.28 -8.32 42.04
N VAL A 142 -7.09 -7.23 41.31
CA VAL A 142 -8.07 -6.69 40.37
C VAL A 142 -7.68 -7.17 38.98
N ARG A 143 -8.60 -7.84 38.29
CA ARG A 143 -8.38 -8.33 36.92
C ARG A 143 -9.39 -7.69 35.98
N LEU A 144 -8.90 -7.16 34.86
CA LEU A 144 -9.73 -6.63 33.78
C LEU A 144 -9.50 -7.46 32.52
N ALA A 145 -10.58 -7.71 31.78
CA ALA A 145 -10.53 -8.41 30.51
C ALA A 145 -11.28 -7.62 29.44
N ARG A 146 -10.61 -7.29 28.33
CA ARG A 146 -11.22 -6.58 27.20
C ARG A 146 -11.05 -7.35 25.89
N PRO A 147 -12.14 -7.55 25.13
CA PRO A 147 -12.06 -8.05 23.76
C PRO A 147 -11.21 -7.17 22.85
N LEU A 148 -10.31 -7.78 22.08
CA LEU A 148 -9.54 -7.08 21.04
C LEU A 148 -10.27 -6.99 19.69
N HIS A 149 -11.56 -7.35 19.64
CA HIS A 149 -12.37 -7.26 18.43
C HIS A 149 -12.44 -5.83 17.88
N ASP A 150 -12.51 -4.81 18.74
CA ASP A 150 -12.49 -3.40 18.35
C ASP A 150 -11.18 -3.04 17.63
N VAL A 151 -10.06 -3.59 18.10
CA VAL A 151 -8.74 -3.41 17.47
C VAL A 151 -8.75 -4.02 16.07
N GLN A 152 -9.25 -5.26 15.94
CA GLN A 152 -9.35 -5.93 14.66
C GLN A 152 -10.27 -5.19 13.68
N ASN A 153 -11.43 -4.73 14.13
CA ASN A 153 -12.38 -3.96 13.33
C ASN A 153 -11.78 -2.63 12.83
N VAL A 154 -11.00 -1.95 13.67
CA VAL A 154 -10.29 -0.72 13.27
C VAL A 154 -9.24 -1.03 12.21
N ILE A 155 -8.45 -2.08 12.42
CA ILE A 155 -7.46 -2.56 11.45
C ILE A 155 -8.16 -2.86 10.12
N ASP A 156 -9.21 -3.67 10.12
CA ASP A 156 -9.92 -4.08 8.90
C ASP A 156 -10.52 -2.89 8.14
N LYS A 157 -11.08 -1.90 8.85
CA LYS A 157 -11.55 -0.64 8.24
C LYS A 157 -10.43 0.16 7.60
N VAL A 158 -9.29 0.30 8.28
CA VAL A 158 -8.10 0.97 7.71
C VAL A 158 -7.68 0.26 6.43
N TYR A 159 -7.63 -1.07 6.43
CA TYR A 159 -7.29 -1.85 5.24
C TYR A 159 -8.32 -1.74 4.12
N GLN A 160 -9.61 -1.66 4.45
CA GLN A 160 -10.65 -1.42 3.47
C GLN A 160 -10.47 -0.05 2.77
N TYR A 161 -10.14 1.00 3.52
CA TYR A 161 -9.84 2.31 2.93
C TYR A 161 -8.57 2.31 2.08
N ILE A 162 -7.54 1.58 2.52
CA ILE A 162 -6.32 1.43 1.75
C ILE A 162 -6.58 0.66 0.44
N LEU A 163 -7.35 -0.42 0.47
CA LEU A 163 -7.72 -1.15 -0.75
C LEU A 163 -8.55 -0.29 -1.71
N LEU A 164 -9.49 0.49 -1.17
CA LEU A 164 -10.28 1.42 -1.95
C LEU A 164 -9.40 2.50 -2.61
N SER A 165 -8.46 3.07 -1.86
CA SER A 165 -7.55 4.09 -2.40
C SER A 165 -6.61 3.51 -3.47
N LEU A 166 -6.08 2.29 -3.26
CA LEU A 166 -5.29 1.59 -4.25
C LEU A 166 -6.09 1.34 -5.54
N PHE A 167 -7.35 0.92 -5.42
CA PHE A 167 -8.23 0.71 -6.56
C PHE A 167 -8.47 2.01 -7.36
N ILE A 168 -8.76 3.11 -6.66
CA ILE A 168 -8.95 4.43 -7.27
C ILE A 168 -7.67 4.88 -7.99
N VAL A 169 -6.52 4.77 -7.33
CA VAL A 169 -5.22 5.13 -7.93
C VAL A 169 -4.93 4.25 -9.15
N ALA A 170 -5.20 2.95 -9.09
CA ALA A 170 -5.00 2.05 -10.22
C ALA A 170 -5.85 2.44 -11.44
N ILE A 171 -7.13 2.82 -11.23
CA ILE A 171 -7.99 3.31 -12.32
C ILE A 171 -7.44 4.60 -12.91
N ILE A 172 -7.08 5.58 -12.08
CA ILE A 172 -6.54 6.87 -12.54
C ILE A 172 -5.23 6.65 -13.31
N SER A 173 -4.32 5.84 -12.77
CA SER A 173 -3.06 5.48 -13.44
C SER A 173 -3.30 4.78 -14.77
N LEU A 174 -4.29 3.88 -14.86
CA LEU A 174 -4.65 3.22 -16.12
C LEU A 174 -5.19 4.23 -17.14
N MET A 175 -6.07 5.15 -16.73
CA MET A 175 -6.60 6.19 -17.61
C MET A 175 -5.48 7.10 -18.13
N ILE A 176 -4.57 7.54 -17.25
CA ILE A 176 -3.40 8.35 -17.61
C ILE A 176 -2.50 7.57 -18.57
N ALA A 177 -2.20 6.31 -18.27
CA ALA A 177 -1.36 5.46 -19.11
C ALA A 177 -1.95 5.27 -20.50
N LEU A 178 -3.26 5.04 -20.61
CA LEU A 178 -3.96 4.95 -21.90
C LEU A 178 -3.90 6.28 -22.66
N PHE A 179 -4.20 7.40 -21.98
CA PHE A 179 -4.15 8.73 -22.58
C PHE A 179 -2.77 9.06 -23.17
N PHE A 180 -1.71 8.88 -22.38
CA PHE A 180 -0.33 9.08 -22.86
C PHE A 180 0.06 8.06 -23.94
N SER A 181 -0.36 6.81 -23.81
CA SER A 181 -0.11 5.79 -24.83
C SER A 181 -0.68 6.22 -26.18
N TYR A 182 -1.92 6.71 -26.24
CA TYR A 182 -2.50 7.22 -27.48
C TYR A 182 -1.80 8.49 -27.98
N ARG A 183 -1.55 9.46 -27.09
CA ARG A 183 -0.98 10.77 -27.47
C ARG A 183 0.46 10.69 -27.98
N LEU A 184 1.31 9.83 -27.39
CA LEU A 184 2.70 9.65 -27.85
C LEU A 184 2.81 8.60 -28.97
N ALA A 185 2.05 7.51 -28.93
CA ALA A 185 2.23 6.44 -29.91
C ALA A 185 1.70 6.82 -31.29
N ALA A 186 0.68 7.69 -31.39
CA ALA A 186 0.12 8.07 -32.68
C ALA A 186 1.14 8.85 -33.56
N PRO A 187 1.78 9.94 -33.10
CA PRO A 187 2.83 10.63 -33.86
C PRO A 187 3.99 9.73 -34.26
N ILE A 188 4.49 8.91 -33.33
CA ILE A 188 5.61 7.98 -33.58
C ILE A 188 5.22 6.97 -34.67
N ARG A 189 3.98 6.46 -34.67
CA ARG A 189 3.50 5.51 -35.67
C ARG A 189 3.33 6.16 -37.04
N SER A 190 2.96 7.44 -37.10
CA SER A 190 2.93 8.20 -38.35
C SER A 190 4.32 8.39 -38.94
N MET A 191 5.31 8.74 -38.10
CA MET A 191 6.71 8.83 -38.51
C MET A 191 7.27 7.49 -38.99
N GLU A 192 7.00 6.38 -38.28
CA GLU A 192 7.40 5.03 -38.68
C GLU A 192 6.83 4.66 -40.07
N LYS A 193 5.53 4.90 -40.29
CA LYS A 193 4.91 4.61 -41.60
C LYS A 193 5.52 5.47 -42.71
N PHE A 194 5.85 6.72 -42.41
CA PHE A 194 6.48 7.63 -43.35
C PHE A 194 7.89 7.17 -43.73
N THR A 195 8.73 6.87 -42.74
CA THR A 195 10.10 6.42 -42.97
C THR A 195 10.15 5.04 -43.64
N GLU A 196 9.19 4.15 -43.35
CA GLU A 196 9.06 2.86 -44.04
C GLU A 196 8.73 3.04 -45.52
N ARG A 197 7.84 3.98 -45.87
CA ARG A 197 7.56 4.31 -47.28
C ARG A 197 8.78 4.89 -47.99
N LEU A 198 9.52 5.76 -47.31
CA LEU A 198 10.77 6.32 -47.83
C LEU A 198 11.82 5.22 -48.08
N ARG A 199 11.98 4.29 -47.14
CA ARG A 199 12.89 3.13 -47.26
C ARG A 199 12.56 2.25 -48.47
N GLN A 200 11.28 2.11 -48.79
CA GLN A 200 10.80 1.36 -49.97
C GLN A 200 10.96 2.15 -51.30
N GLY A 201 11.59 3.33 -51.29
CA GLY A 201 11.77 4.17 -52.48
C GLY A 201 10.48 4.81 -52.99
N LYS A 202 9.39 4.80 -52.20
CA LYS A 202 8.13 5.41 -52.60
C LYS A 202 8.19 6.92 -52.43
N GLN A 203 7.56 7.65 -53.35
CA GLN A 203 7.40 9.10 -53.21
C GLN A 203 6.63 9.40 -51.91
N VAL A 204 7.25 10.20 -51.06
CA VAL A 204 6.71 10.65 -49.78
C VAL A 204 6.61 12.18 -49.78
N GLY A 205 5.48 12.67 -49.27
CA GLY A 205 5.22 14.09 -49.01
C GLY A 205 5.95 14.55 -47.75
N THR A 206 5.28 15.34 -46.90
CA THR A 206 5.79 15.78 -45.60
C THR A 206 4.99 15.17 -44.45
N ILE A 207 5.62 14.99 -43.30
CA ILE A 207 4.94 14.64 -42.05
C ILE A 207 4.38 15.94 -41.48
N ILE A 208 3.06 16.02 -41.31
CA ILE A 208 2.39 17.15 -40.65
C ILE A 208 1.81 16.63 -39.34
N LEU A 209 2.28 17.16 -38.22
CA LEU A 209 1.76 16.86 -36.88
C LEU A 209 1.15 18.12 -36.28
N ASP A 210 -0.07 17.97 -35.77
CA ASP A 210 -0.77 18.99 -35.00
C ASP A 210 -0.44 18.84 -33.50
N THR A 211 0.85 18.87 -33.19
CA THR A 211 1.39 18.81 -31.81
C THR A 211 2.44 19.92 -31.64
N ALA A 212 2.63 20.42 -30.42
CA ALA A 212 3.62 21.49 -30.14
C ALA A 212 4.82 20.98 -29.31
N ASP A 213 4.94 19.66 -29.15
CA ASP A 213 5.93 18.99 -28.30
C ASP A 213 7.15 18.51 -29.09
N GLU A 214 8.01 17.72 -28.43
CA GLU A 214 9.23 17.13 -29.01
C GLU A 214 8.93 16.26 -30.24
N THR A 215 7.71 15.72 -30.37
CA THR A 215 7.33 14.92 -31.54
C THR A 215 7.23 15.77 -32.80
N LYS A 216 6.77 17.03 -32.71
CA LYS A 216 6.78 17.94 -33.87
C LYS A 216 8.20 18.31 -34.28
N LYS A 217 9.07 18.66 -33.33
CA LYS A 217 10.48 18.94 -33.62
C LYS A 217 11.16 17.77 -34.34
N LEU A 218 10.85 16.53 -33.93
CA LEU A 218 11.37 15.34 -34.60
C LEU A 218 10.80 15.17 -36.01
N ALA A 219 9.49 15.40 -36.22
CA ALA A 219 8.89 15.37 -37.56
C ALA A 219 9.51 16.43 -38.49
N ASP A 220 9.71 17.65 -38.00
CA ASP A 220 10.32 18.75 -38.75
C ASP A 220 11.76 18.40 -39.15
N ASN A 221 12.55 17.82 -38.23
CA ASN A 221 13.89 17.33 -38.54
C ASN A 221 13.88 16.21 -39.61
N ILE A 222 12.92 15.27 -39.55
CA ILE A 222 12.77 14.23 -40.58
C ILE A 222 12.43 14.86 -41.93
N ASN A 223 11.51 15.84 -41.96
CA ASN A 223 11.15 16.54 -43.19
C ASN A 223 12.36 17.26 -43.80
N PHE A 224 13.13 17.98 -42.97
CA PHE A 224 14.35 18.66 -43.39
C PHE A 224 15.36 17.69 -44.02
N LEU A 225 15.62 16.55 -43.37
CA LEU A 225 16.53 15.52 -43.91
C LEU A 225 16.05 14.96 -45.25
N VAL A 226 14.73 14.79 -45.43
CA VAL A 226 14.17 14.33 -46.71
C VAL A 226 14.34 15.37 -47.81
N GLU A 227 14.12 16.65 -47.51
CA GLU A 227 14.34 17.74 -48.47
C GLU A 227 15.81 17.88 -48.86
N GLU A 228 16.72 17.80 -47.89
CA GLU A 228 18.16 17.84 -48.14
C GLU A 228 18.59 16.65 -49.01
N LEU A 229 18.11 15.44 -48.72
CA LEU A 229 18.38 14.25 -49.53
C LEU A 229 17.86 14.41 -50.97
N LYS A 230 16.63 14.91 -51.15
CA LYS A 230 16.06 15.19 -52.48
C LYS A 230 16.91 16.22 -53.24
N SER A 231 17.38 17.26 -52.57
CA SER A 231 18.26 18.28 -53.17
C SER A 231 19.59 17.68 -53.64
N LYS A 232 20.23 16.85 -52.80
CA LYS A 232 21.49 16.16 -53.14
C LYS A 232 21.32 15.21 -54.33
N ILE A 233 20.22 14.44 -54.38
CA ILE A 233 19.90 13.55 -55.52
C ILE A 233 19.69 14.37 -56.80
N ARG A 234 18.99 15.51 -56.72
CA ARG A 234 18.79 16.39 -57.88
C ARG A 234 20.13 16.91 -58.42
N ILE A 235 21.00 17.43 -57.55
CA ILE A 235 22.33 17.92 -57.94
C ILE A 235 23.15 16.80 -58.59
N ALA A 236 23.18 15.61 -57.99
CA ALA A 236 23.89 14.46 -58.55
C ALA A 236 23.35 14.04 -59.94
N ASN A 237 22.03 14.09 -60.14
CA ASN A 237 21.41 13.81 -61.44
C ASN A 237 21.72 14.89 -62.48
N GLU A 238 21.77 16.17 -62.09
CA GLU A 238 22.16 17.28 -62.96
C GLU A 238 23.63 17.14 -63.41
N GLU A 239 24.55 16.84 -62.48
CA GLU A 239 25.96 16.57 -62.79
C GLU A 239 26.13 15.37 -63.73
N LYS A 240 25.43 14.26 -63.44
CA LYS A 240 25.40 13.10 -64.32
C LYS A 240 24.89 13.45 -65.71
N SER A 241 23.83 14.26 -65.82
CA SER A 241 23.26 14.67 -67.10
C SER A 241 24.24 15.52 -67.92
N LYS A 242 24.98 16.42 -67.26
CA LYS A 242 26.04 17.21 -67.91
C LYS A 242 27.16 16.33 -68.44
N LEU A 243 27.64 15.36 -67.64
CA LEU A 243 28.65 14.40 -68.07
C LEU A 243 28.19 13.57 -69.27
N MET A 244 26.96 13.05 -69.24
CA MET A 244 26.41 12.29 -70.37
C MET A 244 26.34 13.13 -71.65
N CYS A 245 25.93 14.39 -71.54
CA CYS A 245 25.92 15.32 -72.67
C CYS A 245 27.32 15.54 -73.25
N PHE A 246 28.33 15.73 -72.38
CA PHE A 246 29.72 15.86 -72.79
C PHE A 246 30.24 14.60 -73.51
N TYR A 247 30.07 13.41 -72.93
CA TYR A 247 30.47 12.15 -73.55
C TYR A 247 29.78 11.88 -74.90
N GLN A 248 28.52 12.28 -75.02
CA GLN A 248 27.76 12.11 -76.25
C GLN A 248 28.24 13.08 -77.34
N HIS A 249 28.68 14.28 -76.95
CA HIS A 249 29.31 15.23 -77.86
C HIS A 249 30.69 14.76 -78.31
N GLU A 250 31.51 14.22 -77.40
CA GLU A 250 32.85 13.70 -77.68
C GLU A 250 32.81 12.44 -78.59
N ARG A 251 31.83 11.54 -78.37
CA ARG A 251 31.57 10.42 -79.28
C ARG A 251 31.18 10.85 -80.70
N VAL A 252 30.43 11.94 -80.84
CA VAL A 252 30.04 12.47 -82.17
C VAL A 252 31.25 13.06 -82.89
N LEU A 253 32.22 13.63 -82.17
CA LEU A 253 33.48 14.09 -82.75
C LEU A 253 34.35 12.94 -83.25
N ILE A 254 34.46 11.84 -82.49
CA ILE A 254 35.31 10.68 -82.86
C ILE A 254 34.74 9.87 -84.04
N ILE A 255 33.44 9.99 -84.35
CA ILE A 255 32.80 9.30 -85.50
C ILE A 255 32.90 10.15 -86.79
N ASN A 256 33.30 11.41 -86.69
CA ASN A 256 33.40 12.36 -87.81
C ASN A 256 34.85 12.68 -88.24
N GLU A 257 35.84 11.99 -87.68
CA GLU A 257 37.22 11.88 -88.21
C GLU A 257 37.45 10.50 -88.83
#